data_AF-A0A7Z8DXR5-F1
#
_entry.id   AF-A0A7Z8DXR5-F1
#
_cell.length_a   1.000
_cell.length_b   1.000
_cell.length_c   1.000
_cell.angle_alpha   90.00
_cell.angle_beta   90.00
_cell.angle_gamma   90.00
#
_symmetry.space_group_name_H-M   'P 1'
#
loop_
_entity.id
_entity.type
_entity.pdbx_description
1 polymer ?
#
loop_
_entity_poly.entity_id
_entity_poly.type
_entity_poly.pdbx_seq_one_letter_code
_entity_poly.pdbx_strand_id
1 'polypeptide(L)'
;MLSINTNNASMAAVNAISKSSSSLSTSMERLATGDRINSSADDAAGKQIANRLTAQSSGMGVALSNINDATAMLQTADSMFDEMSDVLGRMKDLSTQAANGTYSDGDLQAMQDEYDELGQQMSDMLQNTTYGGTNLFGVSGTSNTGTDGLFQSAVTFQVGAESSDTMTVNISSQLNQLVTDLSSISNSFSADQADTTGTAGVSGGTELTASGSANQMINSISTAMDDVSQIQSKLGASINRLNDTANNLTSMQDNTEVAIGNIMDTDYATEASNMTKQQVLMQTGITMLKQSNSMSSMVSSLLQ
;
A
#
# COMPACT_ATOMS: atom_id res chain seq x y z
N MET A 1 26.77 17.68 65.93
CA MET A 1 27.80 18.73 66.10
C MET A 1 27.62 19.75 64.99
N LEU A 2 27.47 21.04 65.31
CA LEU A 2 27.53 22.10 64.29
C LEU A 2 29.01 22.36 63.97
N SER A 3 29.47 21.90 62.80
CA SER A 3 30.78 22.26 62.26
C SER A 3 30.65 23.54 61.43
N ILE A 4 31.48 24.54 61.73
CA ILE A 4 31.45 25.85 61.05
C ILE A 4 31.89 25.75 59.58
N ASN A 5 32.75 24.79 59.25
CA ASN A 5 33.24 24.56 57.88
C ASN A 5 32.37 23.59 57.07
N THR A 6 31.49 22.82 57.71
CA THR A 6 30.65 21.83 57.03
C THR A 6 29.23 21.92 57.57
N ASN A 7 28.44 22.80 56.96
CA ASN A 7 27.04 22.95 57.31
C ASN A 7 26.21 21.86 56.62
N ASN A 8 25.95 20.77 57.35
CA ASN A 8 25.16 19.65 56.88
C ASN A 8 23.72 20.05 56.46
N ALA A 9 23.12 21.04 57.13
CA ALA A 9 21.79 21.53 56.79
C ALA A 9 21.79 22.31 55.46
N SER A 10 22.82 23.11 55.22
CA SER A 10 22.99 23.85 53.96
C SER A 10 23.34 22.91 52.80
N MET A 11 24.23 21.92 53.01
CA MET A 11 24.52 20.88 52.02
C MET A 11 23.29 20.02 51.67
N ALA A 12 22.49 19.65 52.67
CA ALA A 12 21.24 18.93 52.45
C ALA A 12 20.23 19.78 51.65
N ALA A 13 20.16 21.08 51.92
CA ALA A 13 19.33 22.01 51.16
C ALA A 13 19.83 22.19 49.71
N VAL A 14 21.14 22.32 49.48
CA VAL A 14 21.73 22.39 48.12
C VAL A 14 21.43 21.10 47.35
N ASN A 15 21.67 19.94 47.94
CA ASN A 15 21.40 18.64 47.30
C ASN A 15 19.90 18.47 46.96
N ALA A 16 19.00 18.92 47.86
CA ALA A 16 17.57 18.92 47.61
C ALA A 16 17.17 19.86 46.46
N ILE A 17 17.75 21.06 46.40
CA ILE A 17 17.52 22.02 45.29
C ILE A 17 18.03 21.45 43.97
N SER A 18 19.23 20.86 43.93
CA SER A 18 19.78 20.24 42.72
C SER A 18 18.89 19.11 42.22
N LYS A 19 18.37 18.26 43.12
CA LYS A 19 17.42 17.19 42.77
C LYS A 19 16.07 17.74 42.29
N SER A 20 15.54 18.77 42.93
CA SER A 20 14.31 19.43 42.46
C SER A 20 14.51 20.13 41.11
N SER A 21 15.68 20.71 40.86
CA SER A 21 16.03 21.35 39.59
C SER A 21 16.15 20.33 38.46
N SER A 22 16.76 19.15 38.71
CA SER A 22 16.83 18.09 37.70
C SER A 22 15.45 17.53 37.38
N SER A 23 14.62 17.26 38.41
CA SER A 23 13.24 16.78 38.19
C SER A 23 12.38 17.81 37.46
N LEU A 24 12.53 19.11 37.76
CA LEU A 24 11.83 20.18 37.05
C LEU A 24 12.23 20.23 35.57
N SER A 25 13.52 20.06 35.27
CA SER A 25 14.00 20.00 33.87
C SER A 25 13.37 18.82 33.12
N THR A 26 13.31 17.64 33.73
CA THR A 26 12.66 16.46 33.14
C THR A 26 11.16 16.69 32.94
N SER A 27 10.46 17.26 33.93
CA SER A 27 9.03 17.56 33.79
C SER A 27 8.76 18.59 32.70
N MET A 28 9.62 19.59 32.54
CA MET A 28 9.52 20.54 31.43
C MET A 28 9.77 19.89 30.07
N GLU A 29 10.77 19.00 29.98
CA GLU A 29 11.07 18.25 28.76
C GLU A 29 9.89 17.37 28.34
N ARG A 30 9.33 16.59 29.27
CA ARG A 30 8.16 15.73 29.04
C ARG A 30 6.91 16.50 28.66
N LEU A 31 6.69 17.67 29.26
CA LEU A 31 5.56 18.53 28.94
C LEU A 31 5.71 19.17 27.56
N ALA A 32 6.95 19.48 27.16
CA ALA A 32 7.25 20.10 25.88
C ALA A 32 7.20 19.09 24.72
N THR A 33 7.68 17.86 24.91
CA THR A 33 7.63 16.81 23.89
C THR A 33 6.29 16.07 23.87
N GLY A 34 5.56 16.05 24.99
CA GLY A 34 4.40 15.19 25.17
C GLY A 34 4.77 13.74 25.52
N ASP A 35 6.06 13.39 25.51
CA ASP A 35 6.55 12.04 25.75
C ASP A 35 7.12 11.90 27.17
N ARG A 36 6.71 10.86 27.89
CA ARG A 36 7.32 10.39 29.14
C ARG A 36 8.72 9.83 28.92
N ILE A 37 8.98 9.19 27.78
CA ILE A 37 10.26 8.53 27.46
C ILE A 37 10.93 9.28 26.31
N ASN A 38 11.80 10.26 26.62
CA ASN A 38 12.49 11.02 25.58
C ASN A 38 13.88 10.42 25.29
N SER A 39 14.59 9.97 26.33
CA SER A 39 15.92 9.38 26.22
C SER A 39 15.95 7.89 26.58
N SER A 40 16.95 7.15 26.07
CA SER A 40 17.20 5.77 26.49
C SER A 40 17.60 5.67 27.98
N ALA A 41 17.96 6.80 28.60
CA ALA A 41 18.22 6.89 30.03
C ALA A 41 16.94 6.87 30.88
N ASP A 42 15.78 7.23 30.31
CA ASP A 42 14.50 7.28 31.04
C ASP A 42 13.90 5.87 31.18
N ASP A 43 13.85 5.13 30.06
CA ASP A 43 13.44 3.73 30.00
C ASP A 43 13.96 3.07 28.71
N ALA A 44 15.07 2.34 28.83
CA ALA A 44 15.68 1.66 27.68
C ALA A 44 14.78 0.57 27.08
N ALA A 45 14.02 -0.15 27.91
CA ALA A 45 13.15 -1.23 27.45
C ALA A 45 11.89 -0.67 26.79
N GLY A 46 11.25 0.33 27.41
CA GLY A 46 10.11 1.04 26.86
C GLY A 46 10.44 1.70 25.53
N LYS A 47 11.59 2.39 25.44
CA LYS A 47 12.06 3.00 24.18
C LYS A 47 12.35 1.97 23.09
N GLN A 48 12.91 0.81 23.42
CA GLN A 48 13.14 -0.26 22.44
C GLN A 48 11.83 -0.81 21.88
N ILE A 49 10.84 -1.05 22.74
CA ILE A 49 9.51 -1.54 22.32
C ILE A 49 8.83 -0.49 21.46
N ALA A 50 8.84 0.78 21.88
CA ALA A 50 8.27 1.88 21.12
C ALA A 50 8.91 2.00 19.73
N ASN A 51 10.25 1.99 19.63
CA ASN A 51 10.93 2.01 18.33
C ASN A 51 10.50 0.87 17.40
N ARG A 52 10.31 -0.35 17.94
CA ARG A 52 9.82 -1.48 17.15
C ARG A 52 8.38 -1.28 16.68
N LEU A 53 7.49 -0.81 17.57
CA LEU A 53 6.10 -0.54 17.22
C LEU A 53 5.98 0.62 16.22
N THR A 54 6.81 1.66 16.34
CA THR A 54 6.88 2.76 15.37
C THR A 54 7.38 2.27 14.02
N ALA A 55 8.43 1.44 13.98
CA ALA A 55 8.89 0.81 12.74
C ALA A 55 7.77 -0.03 12.11
N GLN A 56 7.06 -0.81 12.92
CA GLN A 56 5.92 -1.62 12.47
C GLN A 56 4.79 -0.74 11.91
N SER A 57 4.33 0.29 12.63
CA SER A 57 3.30 1.24 12.19
C SER A 57 3.72 1.93 10.88
N SER A 58 4.97 2.41 10.78
CA SER A 58 5.48 3.01 9.54
C SER A 58 5.49 2.01 8.37
N GLY A 59 5.82 0.73 8.63
CA GLY A 59 5.76 -0.34 7.64
C GLY A 59 4.32 -0.64 7.20
N MET A 60 3.36 -0.62 8.14
CA MET A 60 1.92 -0.75 7.83
C MET A 60 1.43 0.41 6.97
N GLY A 61 1.88 1.65 7.23
CA GLY A 61 1.55 2.81 6.41
C GLY A 61 1.99 2.66 4.95
N VAL A 62 3.23 2.23 4.72
CA VAL A 62 3.74 1.95 3.36
C VAL A 62 3.01 0.77 2.72
N ALA A 63 2.72 -0.28 3.49
CA ALA A 63 1.96 -1.43 3.00
C ALA A 63 0.54 -1.02 2.58
N LEU A 64 -0.13 -0.10 3.28
CA LEU A 64 -1.42 0.44 2.87
C LEU A 64 -1.33 1.19 1.53
N SER A 65 -0.27 1.98 1.32
CA SER A 65 0.01 2.60 0.00
C SER A 65 0.19 1.55 -1.09
N ASN A 66 0.97 0.50 -0.84
CA ASN A 66 1.14 -0.61 -1.79
C ASN A 66 -0.18 -1.32 -2.10
N ILE A 67 -1.06 -1.51 -1.10
CA ILE A 67 -2.39 -2.11 -1.32
C ILE A 67 -3.25 -1.21 -2.21
N ASN A 68 -3.22 0.10 -2.02
CA ASN A 68 -3.96 1.05 -2.86
C ASN A 68 -3.43 1.03 -4.30
N ASP A 69 -2.12 1.04 -4.49
CA ASP A 69 -1.49 0.95 -5.81
C ASP A 69 -1.82 -0.37 -6.50
N ALA A 70 -1.77 -1.48 -5.76
CA ALA A 70 -2.16 -2.80 -6.26
C ALA A 70 -3.64 -2.84 -6.66
N THR A 71 -4.51 -2.22 -5.87
CA THR A 71 -5.95 -2.14 -6.16
C THR A 71 -6.21 -1.33 -7.42
N ALA A 72 -5.58 -0.17 -7.57
CA ALA A 72 -5.70 0.67 -8.77
C ALA A 72 -5.19 -0.04 -10.03
N MET A 73 -4.08 -0.78 -9.91
CA MET A 73 -3.55 -1.60 -11.00
C MET A 73 -4.52 -2.73 -11.38
N LEU A 74 -5.07 -3.46 -10.39
CA LEU A 74 -6.03 -4.53 -10.64
C LEU A 74 -7.36 -3.99 -11.22
N GLN A 75 -7.80 -2.79 -10.84
CA GLN A 75 -8.97 -2.13 -11.43
C GLN A 75 -8.71 -1.69 -12.88
N THR A 76 -7.49 -1.23 -13.18
CA THR A 76 -7.09 -0.92 -14.56
C THR A 76 -7.10 -2.18 -15.42
N ALA A 77 -6.58 -3.28 -14.88
CA ALA A 77 -6.65 -4.60 -15.51
C ALA A 77 -8.09 -5.06 -15.75
N ASP A 78 -8.95 -4.98 -14.73
CA ASP A 78 -10.36 -5.39 -14.79
C ASP A 78 -11.16 -4.57 -15.81
N SER A 79 -10.90 -3.26 -15.89
CA SER A 79 -11.56 -2.35 -16.85
C SER A 79 -11.22 -2.67 -18.30
N MET A 80 -9.98 -3.10 -18.58
CA MET A 80 -9.60 -3.54 -19.93
C MET A 80 -10.32 -4.85 -20.31
N PHE A 81 -10.50 -5.77 -19.37
CA PHE A 81 -11.25 -7.00 -19.62
C PHE A 81 -12.76 -6.75 -19.82
N ASP A 82 -13.32 -5.71 -19.20
CA ASP A 82 -14.70 -5.28 -19.45
C ASP A 82 -14.87 -4.80 -20.90
N GLU A 83 -13.99 -3.94 -21.38
CA GLU A 83 -13.96 -3.50 -22.79
C GLU A 83 -13.74 -4.69 -23.74
N MET A 84 -12.87 -5.63 -23.39
CA MET A 84 -12.67 -6.86 -24.19
C MET A 84 -13.94 -7.72 -24.26
N SER A 85 -14.70 -7.82 -23.17
CA SER A 85 -15.99 -8.52 -23.17
C SER A 85 -16.99 -7.84 -24.11
N ASP A 86 -17.03 -6.51 -24.17
CA ASP A 86 -17.88 -5.76 -25.09
C ASP A 86 -17.49 -5.98 -26.55
N VAL A 87 -16.18 -5.98 -26.86
CA VAL A 87 -15.68 -6.30 -28.21
C VAL A 87 -16.02 -7.74 -28.61
N LEU A 88 -15.83 -8.72 -27.73
CA LEU A 88 -16.24 -10.11 -27.98
C LEU A 88 -17.76 -10.24 -28.18
N GLY A 89 -18.56 -9.47 -27.44
CA GLY A 89 -20.00 -9.37 -27.65
C GLY A 89 -20.34 -8.88 -29.07
N ARG A 90 -19.68 -7.83 -29.53
CA ARG A 90 -19.84 -7.32 -30.91
C ARG A 90 -19.42 -8.35 -31.96
N MET A 91 -18.31 -9.05 -31.76
CA MET A 91 -17.85 -10.13 -32.65
C MET A 91 -18.86 -11.29 -32.71
N LYS A 92 -19.51 -11.61 -31.59
CA LYS A 92 -20.56 -12.63 -31.52
C LYS A 92 -21.82 -12.21 -32.28
N ASP A 93 -22.21 -10.94 -32.20
CA ASP A 93 -23.33 -10.39 -32.97
C ASP A 93 -23.06 -10.49 -34.47
N LEU A 94 -21.87 -10.09 -34.92
CA LEU A 94 -21.44 -10.22 -36.32
C LEU A 94 -21.42 -11.68 -36.77
N SER A 95 -20.91 -12.59 -35.92
CA SER A 95 -20.92 -14.04 -36.21
C SER A 95 -22.33 -14.60 -36.35
N THR A 96 -23.25 -14.15 -35.50
CA THR A 96 -24.66 -14.55 -35.55
C THR A 96 -25.35 -13.97 -36.78
N GLN A 97 -25.00 -12.75 -37.18
CA GLN A 97 -25.51 -12.11 -38.39
C GLN A 97 -25.00 -12.83 -39.64
N ALA A 98 -23.70 -13.11 -39.73
CA ALA A 98 -23.07 -13.83 -40.84
C ALA A 98 -23.55 -15.28 -40.97
N ALA A 99 -23.97 -15.92 -39.87
CA ALA A 99 -24.57 -17.25 -39.90
C ALA A 99 -25.92 -17.31 -40.63
N ASN A 100 -26.54 -16.18 -40.93
CA ASN A 100 -27.78 -16.12 -41.70
C ASN A 100 -27.51 -16.23 -43.21
N GLY A 101 -28.09 -17.25 -43.86
CA GLY A 101 -27.90 -17.52 -45.29
C GLY A 101 -28.56 -16.54 -46.26
N THR A 102 -29.11 -15.41 -45.79
CA THR A 102 -29.72 -14.37 -46.64
C THR A 102 -28.73 -13.32 -47.14
N TYR A 103 -27.53 -13.25 -46.57
CA TYR A 103 -26.52 -12.26 -46.93
C TYR A 103 -25.73 -12.68 -48.16
N SER A 104 -25.29 -11.71 -48.97
CA SER A 104 -24.41 -11.97 -50.11
C SER A 104 -22.94 -12.08 -49.66
N ASP A 105 -22.08 -12.65 -50.51
CA ASP A 105 -20.64 -12.74 -50.22
C ASP A 105 -20.00 -11.36 -49.97
N GLY A 106 -20.51 -10.30 -50.62
CA GLY A 106 -20.06 -8.94 -50.38
C GLY A 106 -20.47 -8.38 -49.02
N ASP A 107 -21.67 -8.74 -48.53
CA ASP A 107 -22.12 -8.37 -47.18
C ASP A 107 -21.33 -9.13 -46.12
N LEU A 108 -21.04 -10.41 -46.36
CA LEU A 108 -20.19 -11.22 -45.49
C LEU A 108 -18.75 -10.70 -45.43
N GLN A 109 -18.21 -10.21 -46.55
CA GLN A 109 -16.90 -9.57 -46.56
C GLN A 109 -16.89 -8.26 -45.74
N ALA A 110 -17.93 -7.43 -45.86
CA ALA A 110 -18.00 -6.20 -45.06
C ALA A 110 -18.09 -6.48 -43.55
N MET A 111 -18.82 -7.53 -43.15
CA MET A 111 -18.84 -7.99 -41.75
C MET A 111 -17.50 -8.56 -41.31
N GLN A 112 -16.80 -9.27 -42.19
CA GLN A 112 -15.45 -9.79 -41.94
C GLN A 112 -14.45 -8.65 -41.71
N ASP A 113 -14.50 -7.59 -42.51
CA ASP A 113 -13.62 -6.43 -42.34
C ASP A 113 -13.83 -5.78 -40.96
N GLU A 114 -15.08 -5.63 -40.50
CA GLU A 114 -15.38 -5.16 -39.13
C GLU A 114 -14.86 -6.15 -38.07
N TYR A 115 -15.04 -7.45 -38.30
CA TYR A 115 -14.59 -8.50 -37.37
C TYR A 115 -13.07 -8.54 -37.22
N ASP A 116 -12.33 -8.31 -38.31
CA ASP A 116 -10.87 -8.26 -38.32
C ASP A 116 -10.34 -7.04 -37.54
N GLU A 117 -10.98 -5.86 -37.70
CA GLU A 117 -10.69 -4.65 -36.92
C GLU A 117 -10.95 -4.85 -35.42
N LEU A 118 -12.04 -5.52 -35.04
CA LEU A 118 -12.31 -5.86 -33.63
C LEU A 118 -11.25 -6.82 -33.06
N GLY A 119 -10.77 -7.76 -33.87
CA GLY A 119 -9.64 -8.62 -33.53
C GLY A 119 -8.34 -7.84 -33.30
N GLN A 120 -8.08 -6.80 -34.11
CA GLN A 120 -6.95 -5.89 -33.91
C GLN A 120 -7.11 -5.08 -32.62
N GLN A 121 -8.29 -4.50 -32.39
CA GLN A 121 -8.56 -3.74 -31.17
C GLN A 121 -8.30 -4.58 -29.91
N MET A 122 -8.69 -5.86 -29.92
CA MET A 122 -8.39 -6.77 -28.82
C MET A 122 -6.89 -7.01 -28.60
N SER A 123 -6.14 -7.15 -29.69
CA SER A 123 -4.69 -7.26 -29.64
C SER A 123 -4.06 -5.98 -29.08
N ASP A 124 -4.49 -4.81 -29.55
CA ASP A 124 -4.07 -3.52 -29.04
C ASP A 124 -4.37 -3.35 -27.55
N MET A 125 -5.55 -3.79 -27.08
CA MET A 125 -5.89 -3.73 -25.66
C MET A 125 -4.91 -4.53 -24.81
N LEU A 126 -4.49 -5.73 -25.23
CA LEU A 126 -3.51 -6.53 -24.48
C LEU A 126 -2.11 -5.91 -24.54
N GLN A 127 -1.71 -5.39 -25.70
CA GLN A 127 -0.36 -4.90 -25.93
C GLN A 127 -0.12 -3.47 -25.46
N ASN A 128 -1.17 -2.65 -25.33
CA ASN A 128 -1.04 -1.24 -24.97
C ASN A 128 -1.47 -0.90 -23.54
N THR A 129 -2.14 -1.82 -22.84
CA THR A 129 -2.58 -1.59 -21.46
C THR A 129 -1.39 -1.54 -20.51
N THR A 130 -1.16 -0.35 -19.95
CA THR A 130 -0.04 -0.07 -19.05
C THR A 130 -0.52 0.56 -17.75
N TYR A 131 0.21 0.30 -16.67
CA TYR A 131 0.05 0.97 -15.39
C TYR A 131 1.43 1.46 -14.93
N GLY A 132 1.54 2.75 -14.62
CA GLY A 132 2.80 3.34 -14.16
C GLY A 132 3.98 3.19 -15.13
N GLY A 133 3.72 3.03 -16.43
CA GLY A 133 4.75 2.81 -17.46
C GLY A 133 5.20 1.35 -17.64
N THR A 134 4.58 0.41 -16.92
CA THR A 134 4.77 -1.03 -17.12
C THR A 134 3.58 -1.64 -17.83
N ASN A 135 3.80 -2.54 -18.78
CA ASN A 135 2.73 -3.27 -19.44
C ASN A 135 2.14 -4.34 -18.49
N LEU A 136 0.83 -4.56 -18.57
CA LEU A 136 0.15 -5.54 -17.72
C LEU A 136 0.07 -6.94 -18.35
N PHE A 137 -0.08 -7.05 -19.67
CA PHE A 137 -0.51 -8.30 -20.33
C PHE A 137 0.29 -8.68 -21.60
N GLY A 138 0.90 -7.71 -22.26
CA GLY A 138 1.65 -7.91 -23.50
C GLY A 138 2.85 -8.85 -23.33
N VAL A 139 3.31 -9.41 -24.43
CA VAL A 139 4.51 -10.26 -24.48
C VAL A 139 5.71 -9.47 -25.01
N SER A 140 6.92 -9.86 -24.61
CA SER A 140 8.14 -9.25 -25.12
C SER A 140 8.21 -9.41 -26.64
N GLY A 141 8.38 -8.28 -27.33
CA GLY A 141 8.38 -8.20 -28.80
C GLY A 141 7.16 -7.47 -29.38
N THR A 142 6.00 -7.59 -28.74
CA THR A 142 4.73 -7.01 -29.23
C THR A 142 4.15 -5.97 -28.25
N SER A 143 4.48 -6.07 -26.96
CA SER A 143 4.16 -5.05 -25.94
C SER A 143 4.71 -3.66 -26.30
N ASN A 144 3.92 -2.62 -26.05
CA ASN A 144 4.33 -1.21 -26.24
C ASN A 144 5.54 -0.79 -25.39
N THR A 145 5.85 -1.51 -24.30
CA THR A 145 7.04 -1.28 -23.47
C THR A 145 8.25 -2.13 -23.87
N GLY A 146 8.09 -3.06 -24.81
CA GLY A 146 9.14 -4.00 -25.25
C GLY A 146 9.49 -5.09 -24.21
N THR A 147 8.80 -5.11 -23.07
CA THR A 147 9.00 -6.06 -21.98
C THR A 147 7.75 -6.92 -21.78
N ASP A 148 7.93 -8.12 -21.24
CA ASP A 148 6.81 -8.95 -20.79
C ASP A 148 5.94 -8.19 -19.78
N GLY A 149 4.63 -8.38 -19.92
CA GLY A 149 3.61 -7.83 -19.04
C GLY A 149 3.69 -8.43 -17.64
N LEU A 150 3.29 -7.64 -16.65
CA LEU A 150 3.40 -8.01 -15.25
C LEU A 150 2.64 -9.30 -14.90
N PHE A 151 1.47 -9.55 -15.52
CA PHE A 151 0.64 -10.72 -15.27
C PHE A 151 1.02 -11.97 -16.10
N GLN A 152 2.08 -11.89 -16.91
CA GLN A 152 2.67 -13.08 -17.56
C GLN A 152 3.25 -14.05 -16.51
N SER A 153 3.51 -13.56 -15.30
CA SER A 153 3.90 -14.36 -14.14
C SER A 153 3.04 -14.02 -12.93
N ALA A 154 3.26 -14.75 -11.83
CA ALA A 154 2.64 -14.43 -10.56
C ALA A 154 3.14 -13.07 -10.05
N VAL A 155 2.21 -12.17 -9.72
CA VAL A 155 2.50 -10.85 -9.17
C VAL A 155 2.36 -10.91 -7.65
N THR A 156 3.40 -10.53 -6.93
CA THR A 156 3.41 -10.52 -5.46
C THR A 156 3.34 -9.10 -4.93
N PHE A 157 2.31 -8.79 -4.14
CA PHE A 157 2.16 -7.51 -3.46
C PHE A 157 2.58 -7.64 -2.00
N GLN A 158 3.38 -6.69 -1.52
CA GLN A 158 3.72 -6.57 -0.10
C GLN A 158 2.58 -5.83 0.62
N VAL A 159 1.81 -6.55 1.44
CA VAL A 159 0.58 -6.06 2.08
C VAL A 159 0.69 -5.87 3.58
N GLY A 160 1.88 -6.10 4.16
CA GLY A 160 2.14 -5.84 5.58
C GLY A 160 3.58 -5.40 5.84
N ALA A 161 3.90 -5.20 7.13
CA ALA A 161 5.20 -4.73 7.57
C ALA A 161 6.25 -5.86 7.62
N GLU A 162 5.82 -7.12 7.74
CA GLU A 162 6.72 -8.27 7.83
C GLU A 162 6.98 -8.91 6.46
N SER A 163 8.16 -9.51 6.29
CA SER A 163 8.56 -10.13 5.01
C SER A 163 7.64 -11.26 4.50
N SER A 164 6.85 -11.86 5.38
CA SER A 164 5.89 -12.92 5.03
C SER A 164 4.52 -12.38 4.58
N ASP A 165 4.23 -11.11 4.83
CA ASP A 165 2.92 -10.50 4.61
C ASP A 165 2.76 -10.11 3.14
N THR A 166 2.64 -11.13 2.29
CA THR A 166 2.52 -10.98 0.84
C THR A 166 1.21 -11.55 0.32
N MET A 167 0.68 -10.91 -0.71
CA MET A 167 -0.46 -11.40 -1.47
C MET A 167 -0.03 -11.67 -2.91
N THR A 168 -0.11 -12.94 -3.33
CA THR A 168 0.19 -13.33 -4.70
C THR A 168 -1.09 -13.39 -5.54
N VAL A 169 -1.09 -12.73 -6.69
CA VAL A 169 -2.12 -12.82 -7.72
C VAL A 169 -1.50 -13.49 -8.95
N ASN A 170 -2.08 -14.62 -9.37
CA ASN A 170 -1.62 -15.34 -10.55
C ASN A 170 -2.80 -15.62 -11.48
N ILE A 171 -2.77 -14.95 -12.63
CA ILE A 171 -3.69 -15.13 -13.75
C ILE A 171 -2.98 -15.65 -15.01
N SER A 172 -1.68 -15.95 -14.95
CA SER A 172 -0.86 -16.32 -16.12
C SER A 172 -1.44 -17.52 -16.88
N SER A 173 -1.94 -18.54 -16.17
CA SER A 173 -2.58 -19.70 -16.81
C SER A 173 -3.86 -19.34 -17.56
N GLN A 174 -4.69 -18.48 -16.96
CA GLN A 174 -5.94 -18.02 -17.57
C GLN A 174 -5.67 -17.15 -18.79
N LEU A 175 -4.69 -16.25 -18.67
CA LEU A 175 -4.32 -15.35 -19.74
C LEU A 175 -3.72 -16.12 -20.92
N ASN A 176 -2.88 -17.13 -20.69
CA ASN A 176 -2.40 -18.00 -21.77
C ASN A 176 -3.53 -18.77 -22.47
N GLN A 177 -4.51 -19.25 -21.70
CA GLN A 177 -5.70 -19.91 -22.27
C GLN A 177 -6.51 -18.93 -23.12
N LEU A 178 -6.81 -17.75 -22.57
CA LEU A 178 -7.53 -16.68 -23.26
C LEU A 178 -6.82 -16.29 -24.57
N VAL A 179 -5.51 -16.03 -24.54
CA VAL A 179 -4.74 -15.68 -25.74
C VAL A 179 -4.80 -16.80 -26.78
N THR A 180 -4.75 -18.06 -26.36
CA THR A 180 -4.89 -19.21 -27.27
C THR A 180 -6.26 -19.25 -27.92
N ASP A 181 -7.32 -19.01 -27.15
CA ASP A 181 -8.69 -19.05 -27.64
C ASP A 181 -8.99 -17.83 -28.53
N LEU A 182 -8.50 -16.64 -28.19
CA LEU A 182 -8.54 -15.44 -29.05
C LEU A 182 -7.81 -15.66 -30.38
N SER A 183 -6.65 -16.30 -30.33
CA SER A 183 -5.91 -16.68 -31.54
C SER A 183 -6.69 -17.63 -32.46
N SER A 184 -7.58 -18.45 -31.90
CA SER A 184 -8.47 -19.32 -32.68
C SER A 184 -9.70 -18.61 -33.25
N ILE A 185 -10.06 -17.45 -32.68
CA ILE A 185 -11.25 -16.65 -33.01
C ILE A 185 -10.96 -15.61 -34.10
N SER A 186 -9.75 -15.06 -34.15
CA SER A 186 -9.38 -14.03 -35.13
C SER A 186 -7.96 -14.25 -35.67
N ASN A 187 -7.84 -14.37 -36.99
CA ASN A 187 -6.54 -14.39 -37.68
C ASN A 187 -5.81 -13.06 -37.55
N SER A 188 -6.54 -11.93 -37.57
CA SER A 188 -5.95 -10.59 -37.35
C SER A 188 -5.30 -10.47 -35.97
N PHE A 189 -5.96 -10.97 -34.92
CA PHE A 189 -5.37 -11.05 -33.57
C PHE A 189 -4.11 -11.92 -33.54
N SER A 190 -4.17 -13.12 -34.12
CA SER A 190 -3.02 -14.04 -34.17
C SER A 190 -1.83 -13.48 -34.95
N ALA A 191 -2.09 -12.81 -36.07
CA ALA A 191 -1.05 -12.22 -36.91
C ALA A 191 -0.34 -11.07 -36.18
N ASP A 192 -1.11 -10.23 -35.49
CA ASP A 192 -0.57 -9.11 -34.73
C ASP A 192 0.24 -9.56 -33.50
N GLN A 193 -0.28 -10.53 -32.72
CA GLN A 193 0.45 -11.12 -31.59
C GLN A 193 1.79 -11.77 -31.99
N ALA A 194 1.90 -12.27 -33.23
CA ALA A 194 3.14 -12.83 -33.78
C ALA A 194 4.09 -11.77 -34.37
N ASP A 195 3.63 -10.53 -34.56
CA ASP A 195 4.38 -9.48 -35.22
C ASP A 195 5.26 -8.66 -34.28
N THR A 196 6.48 -9.15 -34.11
CA THR A 196 7.52 -8.43 -33.36
C THR A 196 8.06 -7.16 -34.04
N THR A 197 7.57 -6.81 -35.24
CA THR A 197 8.07 -5.67 -36.04
C THR A 197 7.09 -4.50 -36.14
N GLY A 198 5.87 -4.63 -35.60
CA GLY A 198 4.84 -3.58 -35.62
C GLY A 198 4.41 -3.14 -37.03
N THR A 199 4.50 -4.06 -38.00
CA THR A 199 4.18 -3.88 -39.43
C THR A 199 2.93 -4.64 -39.86
N ALA A 200 2.41 -5.56 -39.03
CA ALA A 200 1.18 -6.29 -39.27
C ALA A 200 -0.01 -5.37 -39.09
N GLY A 201 -0.62 -4.96 -40.20
CA GLY A 201 -1.95 -4.38 -40.22
C GLY A 201 -3.04 -5.46 -40.20
N VAL A 202 -4.29 -5.03 -40.40
CA VAL A 202 -5.46 -5.93 -40.48
C VAL A 202 -5.18 -7.03 -41.50
N SER A 203 -5.09 -8.27 -41.04
CA SER A 203 -4.89 -9.43 -41.90
C SER A 203 -6.24 -10.05 -42.21
N GLY A 204 -6.62 -9.96 -43.49
CA GLY A 204 -7.92 -10.46 -43.95
C GLY A 204 -8.12 -11.94 -43.61
N GLY A 205 -9.18 -12.23 -42.86
CA GLY A 205 -9.55 -13.56 -42.44
C GLY A 205 -10.69 -14.20 -43.26
N THR A 206 -11.08 -15.42 -42.89
CA THR A 206 -12.21 -16.16 -43.51
C THR A 206 -13.20 -16.72 -42.48
N GLU A 207 -13.22 -16.15 -41.28
CA GLU A 207 -13.97 -16.59 -40.11
C GLU A 207 -15.48 -16.55 -40.35
N LEU A 208 -15.95 -15.52 -41.06
CA LEU A 208 -17.36 -15.27 -41.37
C LEU A 208 -17.73 -15.66 -42.81
N THR A 209 -16.77 -15.72 -43.72
CA THR A 209 -17.00 -15.98 -45.15
C THR A 209 -16.98 -17.47 -45.52
N ALA A 210 -16.32 -18.32 -44.71
CA ALA A 210 -16.29 -19.75 -44.95
C ALA A 210 -17.55 -20.47 -44.44
N SER A 211 -18.07 -21.41 -45.24
CA SER A 211 -19.31 -22.14 -44.93
C SER A 211 -19.20 -22.94 -43.62
N GLY A 212 -20.05 -22.60 -42.65
CA GLY A 212 -20.10 -23.25 -41.34
C GLY A 212 -19.11 -22.71 -40.30
N SER A 213 -18.22 -21.78 -40.69
CA SER A 213 -17.25 -21.15 -39.78
C SER A 213 -17.92 -20.17 -38.81
N ALA A 214 -18.89 -19.38 -39.27
CA ALA A 214 -19.62 -18.44 -38.41
C ALA A 214 -20.30 -19.11 -37.19
N ASN A 215 -20.86 -20.31 -37.35
CA ASN A 215 -21.44 -21.07 -36.22
C ASN A 215 -20.38 -21.61 -35.25
N GLN A 216 -19.18 -21.91 -35.74
CA GLN A 216 -18.06 -22.30 -34.88
C GLN A 216 -17.55 -21.09 -34.11
N MET A 217 -17.45 -19.92 -34.76
CA MET A 217 -17.04 -18.67 -34.12
C MET A 217 -17.98 -18.29 -32.97
N ILE A 218 -19.30 -18.47 -33.09
CA ILE A 218 -20.24 -18.22 -31.98
C ILE A 218 -19.87 -19.03 -30.72
N ASN A 219 -19.48 -20.30 -30.90
CA ASN A 219 -19.09 -21.16 -29.78
C ASN A 219 -17.72 -20.76 -29.23
N SER A 220 -16.71 -20.56 -30.09
CA SER A 220 -15.37 -20.15 -29.68
C SER A 220 -15.39 -18.81 -28.94
N ILE A 221 -16.13 -17.82 -29.44
CA ILE A 221 -16.31 -16.52 -28.77
C ILE A 221 -16.96 -16.70 -27.41
N SER A 222 -17.94 -17.59 -27.27
CA SER A 222 -18.56 -17.86 -25.97
C SER A 222 -17.56 -18.47 -24.98
N THR A 223 -16.66 -19.36 -25.44
CA THR A 223 -15.55 -19.87 -24.61
C THR A 223 -14.57 -18.78 -24.20
N ALA A 224 -14.19 -17.88 -25.11
CA ALA A 224 -13.33 -16.75 -24.77
C ALA A 224 -13.99 -15.78 -23.77
N MET A 225 -15.30 -15.53 -23.87
CA MET A 225 -16.05 -14.74 -22.89
C MET A 225 -16.06 -15.41 -21.50
N ASP A 226 -16.15 -16.75 -21.44
CA ASP A 226 -16.05 -17.51 -20.18
C ASP A 226 -14.64 -17.38 -19.57
N ASP A 227 -13.59 -17.37 -20.39
CA ASP A 227 -12.22 -17.15 -19.93
C ASP A 227 -11.98 -15.73 -19.42
N VAL A 228 -12.48 -14.70 -20.12
CA VAL A 228 -12.46 -13.31 -19.63
C VAL A 228 -13.16 -13.23 -18.28
N SER A 229 -14.35 -13.84 -18.16
CA SER A 229 -15.11 -13.88 -16.91
C SER A 229 -14.34 -14.59 -15.78
N GLN A 230 -13.58 -15.64 -16.10
CA GLN A 230 -12.74 -16.32 -15.12
C GLN A 230 -11.59 -15.42 -14.63
N ILE A 231 -10.99 -14.62 -15.52
CA ILE A 231 -9.96 -13.64 -15.15
C ILE A 231 -10.57 -12.54 -14.27
N GLN A 232 -11.66 -11.91 -14.69
CA GLN A 232 -12.36 -10.87 -13.93
C GLN A 232 -12.78 -11.38 -12.54
N SER A 233 -13.27 -12.63 -12.45
CA SER A 233 -13.59 -13.25 -11.17
C SER A 233 -12.38 -13.35 -10.24
N LYS A 234 -11.21 -13.73 -10.77
CA LYS A 234 -9.96 -13.79 -9.99
C LYS A 234 -9.44 -12.40 -9.60
N LEU A 235 -9.54 -11.41 -10.49
CA LEU A 235 -9.16 -10.03 -10.20
C LEU A 235 -10.08 -9.42 -9.14
N GLY A 236 -11.39 -9.54 -9.29
CA GLY A 236 -12.38 -9.09 -8.31
C GLY A 236 -12.23 -9.75 -6.94
N ALA A 237 -11.99 -11.07 -6.89
CA ALA A 237 -11.68 -11.75 -5.63
C ALA A 237 -10.38 -11.22 -4.99
N SER A 238 -9.39 -10.87 -5.80
CA SER A 238 -8.13 -10.29 -5.32
C SER A 238 -8.33 -8.87 -4.79
N ILE A 239 -9.12 -8.03 -5.47
CA ILE A 239 -9.49 -6.69 -5.01
C ILE A 239 -10.22 -6.75 -3.66
N ASN A 240 -11.19 -7.66 -3.50
CA ASN A 240 -11.90 -7.83 -2.22
C ASN A 240 -10.96 -8.22 -1.09
N ARG A 241 -10.05 -9.17 -1.33
CA ARG A 241 -9.04 -9.58 -0.35
C ARG A 241 -8.08 -8.44 0.01
N LEU A 242 -7.69 -7.61 -0.95
CA LEU A 242 -6.86 -6.43 -0.70
C LEU A 242 -7.60 -5.39 0.16
N ASN A 243 -8.87 -5.12 -0.13
CA ASN A 243 -9.71 -4.23 0.68
C ASN A 243 -9.89 -4.74 2.12
N ASP A 244 -10.14 -6.04 2.29
CA ASP A 244 -10.24 -6.65 3.62
C ASP A 244 -8.91 -6.57 4.39
N THR A 245 -7.80 -6.80 3.68
CA THR A 245 -6.45 -6.67 4.25
C THR A 245 -6.16 -5.22 4.64
N ALA A 246 -6.54 -4.24 3.83
CA ALA A 246 -6.40 -2.81 4.14
C ALA A 246 -7.19 -2.41 5.40
N ASN A 247 -8.42 -2.89 5.53
CA ASN A 247 -9.25 -2.63 6.72
C ASN A 247 -8.65 -3.26 7.98
N ASN A 248 -8.13 -4.49 7.87
CA ASN A 248 -7.44 -5.16 8.96
C ASN A 248 -6.14 -4.44 9.35
N LEU A 249 -5.33 -4.06 8.36
CA LEU A 249 -4.07 -3.36 8.55
C LEU A 249 -4.28 -1.98 9.18
N THR A 250 -5.31 -1.25 8.77
CA THR A 250 -5.69 0.04 9.38
C THR A 250 -6.04 -0.14 10.84
N SER A 251 -6.85 -1.15 11.17
CA SER A 251 -7.19 -1.47 12.56
C SER A 251 -5.96 -1.89 13.38
N MET A 252 -5.01 -2.60 12.77
CA MET A 252 -3.75 -2.97 13.42
C MET A 252 -2.83 -1.77 13.63
N GLN A 253 -2.76 -0.85 12.67
CA GLN A 253 -2.02 0.41 12.76
C GLN A 253 -2.57 1.26 13.90
N ASP A 254 -3.89 1.48 13.95
CA ASP A 254 -4.54 2.26 15.02
C ASP A 254 -4.25 1.66 16.41
N ASN A 255 -4.39 0.34 16.55
CA ASN A 255 -4.08 -0.34 17.81
C ASN A 255 -2.59 -0.24 18.18
N THR A 256 -1.70 -0.26 17.19
CA THR A 256 -0.26 -0.10 17.38
C THR A 256 0.08 1.32 17.81
N GLU A 257 -0.55 2.33 17.20
CA GLU A 257 -0.39 3.74 17.59
C GLU A 257 -0.90 4.00 19.01
N VAL A 258 -2.04 3.42 19.39
CA VAL A 258 -2.53 3.47 20.78
C VAL A 258 -1.55 2.78 21.73
N ALA A 259 -0.96 1.65 21.33
CA ALA A 259 0.06 0.96 22.14
C ALA A 259 1.34 1.81 22.29
N ILE A 260 1.78 2.51 21.23
CA ILE A 260 2.89 3.46 21.29
C ILE A 260 2.55 4.59 22.26
N GLY A 261 1.37 5.20 22.15
CA GLY A 261 0.94 6.29 23.03
C GLY A 261 0.90 5.88 24.51
N ASN A 262 0.38 4.69 24.83
CA ASN A 262 0.42 4.18 26.20
C ASN A 262 1.84 3.98 26.78
N ILE A 263 2.83 3.77 25.91
CA ILE A 263 4.24 3.59 26.30
C ILE A 263 4.96 4.94 26.38
N MET A 264 4.78 5.78 25.38
CA MET A 264 5.55 7.01 25.22
C MET A 264 4.86 8.24 25.77
N ASP A 265 3.55 8.37 25.69
CA ASP A 265 2.86 9.62 26.05
C ASP A 265 2.94 9.92 27.55
N THR A 266 3.06 11.21 27.86
CA THR A 266 2.98 11.76 29.21
C THR A 266 1.53 12.13 29.54
N ASP A 267 1.09 11.77 30.75
CA ASP A 267 -0.12 12.34 31.33
C ASP A 267 0.14 13.79 31.75
N TYR A 268 -0.36 14.72 30.95
CA TYR A 268 -0.18 16.16 31.13
C TYR A 268 -0.66 16.65 32.50
N ALA A 269 -1.74 16.08 33.04
CA ALA A 269 -2.28 16.52 34.34
C ALA A 269 -1.35 16.12 35.49
N THR A 270 -0.84 14.89 35.44
CA THR A 270 0.12 14.39 36.42
C THR A 270 1.46 15.13 36.33
N GLU A 271 1.97 15.37 35.12
CA GLU A 271 3.26 16.04 34.94
C GLU A 271 3.21 17.54 35.26
N ALA A 272 2.11 18.22 34.96
CA ALA A 272 1.89 19.62 35.37
C ALA A 272 1.83 19.77 36.91
N SER A 273 1.21 18.81 37.60
CA SER A 273 1.18 18.77 39.07
C SER A 273 2.58 18.55 39.65
N ASN A 274 3.35 17.62 39.07
CA ASN A 274 4.74 17.36 39.45
C ASN A 274 5.64 18.58 39.22
N MET A 275 5.53 19.23 38.06
CA MET A 275 6.24 20.47 37.74
C MET A 275 5.94 21.56 38.77
N THR A 276 4.65 21.79 39.07
CA THR A 276 4.22 22.79 40.04
C THR A 276 4.77 22.49 41.44
N LYS A 277 4.72 21.22 41.87
CA LYS A 277 5.30 20.76 43.14
C LYS A 277 6.81 21.03 43.19
N GLN A 278 7.54 20.74 42.11
CA GLN A 278 8.99 20.93 42.05
C GLN A 278 9.38 22.42 42.02
N GLN A 279 8.59 23.27 41.36
CA GLN A 279 8.76 24.74 41.40
C GLN A 279 8.58 25.27 42.83
N VAL A 280 7.52 24.84 43.53
CA VAL A 280 7.28 25.22 44.93
C VAL A 280 8.39 24.72 45.85
N LEU A 281 8.85 23.48 45.68
CA LEU A 281 9.98 22.93 46.45
C LEU A 281 11.29 23.67 46.18
N MET A 282 11.56 24.09 44.94
CA MET A 282 12.76 24.85 44.59
C MET A 282 12.72 26.25 45.22
N GLN A 283 11.58 26.94 45.16
CA GLN A 283 11.39 28.25 45.79
C GLN A 283 11.47 28.17 47.32
N THR A 284 10.91 27.11 47.92
CA THR A 284 10.98 26.85 49.37
C THR A 284 12.40 26.47 49.79
N GLY A 285 13.09 25.67 49.00
CA GLY A 285 14.48 25.26 49.22
C GLY A 285 15.44 26.46 49.22
N ILE A 286 15.30 27.38 48.26
CA ILE A 286 16.08 28.63 48.23
C ILE A 286 15.81 29.48 49.47
N THR A 287 14.56 29.56 49.91
CA THR A 287 14.18 30.33 51.10
C THR A 287 14.76 29.72 52.38
N MET A 288 14.70 28.39 52.52
CA MET A 288 15.29 27.65 53.64
C MET A 288 16.83 27.71 53.63
N LEU A 289 17.45 27.71 52.45
CA LEU A 289 18.90 27.84 52.32
C LEU A 289 19.37 29.24 52.73
N LYS A 290 18.64 30.29 52.33
CA LYS A 290 18.86 31.67 52.82
C LYS A 290 18.72 31.75 54.35
N GLN A 291 17.70 31.10 54.93
CA GLN A 291 17.49 31.05 56.38
C GLN A 291 18.56 30.24 57.14
N SER A 292 19.03 29.12 56.57
CA SER A 292 20.08 28.30 57.18
C SER A 292 21.44 29.00 57.18
N ASN A 293 21.74 29.74 56.10
CA ASN A 293 22.95 30.55 56.00
C ASN A 293 22.89 31.77 56.95
N SER A 294 21.73 32.41 57.13
CA SER A 294 21.58 33.51 58.10
C SER A 294 21.74 33.06 59.55
N MET A 295 21.20 31.88 59.92
CA MET A 295 21.41 31.29 61.25
C MET A 295 22.89 30.92 61.49
N SER A 296 23.59 30.38 60.48
CA SER A 296 25.02 30.07 60.61
C SER A 296 25.88 31.33 60.74
N SER A 297 25.55 32.40 60.02
CA SER A 297 26.20 33.70 60.15
C SER A 297 26.00 34.31 61.53
N MET A 298 24.79 34.16 62.11
CA MET A 298 24.45 34.69 63.43
C MET A 298 25.19 33.95 64.56
N VAL A 299 25.40 32.63 64.41
CA VAL A 299 26.24 31.84 65.34
C VAL A 299 27.72 32.22 65.20
N SER A 300 28.20 32.47 63.98
CA SER A 300 29.58 32.95 63.77
C SER A 300 29.82 34.34 64.37
N SER A 301 28.80 35.22 64.44
CA SER A 301 28.94 36.54 65.06
C SER A 301 28.81 36.51 66.58
N LEU A 302 28.39 35.39 67.18
CA LEU A 302 28.29 35.20 68.64
C LEU A 302 29.55 34.52 69.23
N LEU A 303 30.40 33.91 68.38
CA LEU A 303 31.66 33.26 68.76
C LEU A 303 32.90 34.12 68.46
N GLN A 304 32.69 35.33 67.93
CA GLN A 304 33.74 36.29 67.57
C GLN A 304 33.82 37.41 68.60
#